data_AF-A0A947JUE1-F1
#
_entry.id   AF-A0A947JUE1-F1
#
_cell.length_a   1.000
_cell.length_b   1.000
_cell.length_c   1.000
_cell.angle_alpha   90.00
_cell.angle_beta   90.00
_cell.angle_gamma   90.00
#
_symmetry.space_group_name_H-M   'P 1'
#
loop_
_entity.id
_entity.type
_entity.pdbx_description
1 polymer ?
#
loop_
_entity_poly.entity_id
_entity_poly.type
_entity_poly.pdbx_seq_one_letter_code
_entity_poly.pdbx_strand_id
1 'polypeptide(L)'
;MTDEAFQISATWYDGVSALRREGIASWTDDRLVLTEAGGMRHEVPPDDLRFVESLPDERVYGRQSLPDFRLCLPLPLPHGIERHLPAPARYGGWIDRLGLGKAVVVFGVASAAAVALFMTAPEWLGPRVPEAFEARIG
;
A
#
# COMPACT_ATOMS: atom_id res chain seq x y z
N MET A 1 -33.46 4.72 2.80
CA MET A 1 -32.74 3.51 2.35
C MET A 1 -31.86 3.12 3.51
N THR A 2 -32.20 2.02 4.18
CA THR A 2 -31.51 1.59 5.39
C THR A 2 -30.10 1.16 5.00
N ASP A 3 -29.09 1.86 5.50
CA ASP A 3 -27.70 1.47 5.35
C ASP A 3 -27.57 0.09 6.03
N GLU A 4 -27.27 -0.95 5.25
CA GLU A 4 -27.19 -2.31 5.78
C GLU A 4 -25.97 -2.38 6.70
N ALA A 5 -26.22 -2.29 8.00
CA ALA A 5 -25.23 -2.57 9.02
C ALA A 5 -24.77 -4.03 8.85
N PHE A 6 -23.60 -4.23 8.25
CA PHE A 6 -22.99 -5.56 8.18
C PHE A 6 -22.13 -5.81 9.41
N GLN A 7 -21.92 -7.08 9.69
CA GLN A 7 -21.03 -7.55 10.74
C GLN A 7 -20.24 -8.76 10.22
N ILE A 8 -18.92 -8.72 10.31
CA ILE A 8 -18.03 -9.80 9.88
C ILE A 8 -16.92 -10.00 10.91
N SER A 9 -16.47 -11.24 11.12
CA SER A 9 -15.24 -11.50 11.87
C SER A 9 -14.06 -10.85 11.15
N ALA A 10 -13.20 -10.17 11.88
CA ALA A 10 -12.03 -9.51 11.33
C ALA A 10 -10.84 -9.67 12.26
N THR A 11 -9.65 -9.61 11.66
CA THR A 11 -8.41 -9.53 12.41
C THR A 11 -7.63 -8.31 11.93
N TRP A 12 -6.96 -7.62 12.84
CA TRP A 12 -6.23 -6.42 12.47
C TRP A 12 -5.00 -6.19 13.35
N TYR A 13 -4.07 -5.42 12.81
CA TYR A 13 -2.93 -4.84 13.49
C TYR A 13 -3.19 -3.34 13.62
N ASP A 14 -3.04 -2.80 14.83
CA ASP A 14 -3.33 -1.39 15.11
C ASP A 14 -2.27 -0.41 14.57
N GLY A 15 -1.12 -0.91 14.11
CA GLY A 15 -0.01 -0.11 13.62
C GLY A 15 0.76 0.66 14.69
N VAL A 16 0.48 0.41 15.98
CA VAL A 16 1.14 1.07 17.12
C VAL A 16 1.83 0.06 18.02
N SER A 17 1.12 -1.00 18.44
CA SER A 17 1.65 -2.01 19.35
C SER A 17 2.10 -3.28 18.63
N ALA A 18 1.93 -3.35 17.30
CA ALA A 18 2.19 -4.54 16.47
C ALA A 18 1.44 -5.81 16.94
N LEU A 19 0.42 -5.66 17.79
CA LEU A 19 -0.36 -6.78 18.30
C LEU A 19 -1.45 -7.14 17.30
N ARG A 20 -1.55 -8.43 17.00
CA ARG A 20 -2.67 -8.96 16.24
C ARG A 20 -3.90 -8.99 17.15
N ARG A 21 -4.93 -8.28 16.74
CA ARG A 21 -6.24 -8.20 17.39
C ARG A 21 -7.25 -9.00 16.59
N GLU A 22 -8.20 -9.59 17.30
CA GLU A 22 -9.30 -10.36 16.72
C GLU A 22 -10.63 -9.82 17.25
N GLY A 23 -11.64 -9.84 16.39
CA GLY A 23 -12.94 -9.36 16.77
C GLY A 23 -13.87 -9.24 15.58
N ILE A 24 -14.69 -8.20 15.63
CA ILE A 24 -15.78 -7.97 14.71
C ILE A 24 -15.58 -6.63 14.02
N ALA A 25 -15.60 -6.63 12.69
CA ALA A 25 -15.77 -5.43 11.89
C ALA A 25 -17.27 -5.23 11.62
N SER A 26 -17.75 -4.02 11.91
CA SER A 26 -19.11 -3.59 11.65
C SER A 26 -19.14 -2.23 10.98
N TRP A 27 -20.14 -1.98 10.15
CA TRP A 27 -20.37 -0.65 9.57
C TRP A 27 -21.52 0.03 10.28
N THR A 28 -21.29 1.26 10.72
CA THR A 28 -22.28 2.05 11.46
C THR A 28 -22.05 3.51 11.12
N ASP A 29 -23.12 4.22 10.74
CA ASP A 29 -23.09 5.67 10.46
C ASP A 29 -21.95 6.10 9.51
N ASP A 30 -21.77 5.36 8.42
CA ASP A 30 -20.69 5.59 7.45
C ASP A 30 -19.27 5.50 8.05
N ARG A 31 -19.10 4.63 9.05
CA ARG A 31 -17.80 4.35 9.67
C ARG A 31 -17.59 2.86 9.84
N LEU A 32 -16.33 2.45 9.69
CA LEU A 32 -15.91 1.11 10.05
C LEU A 32 -15.56 1.09 11.55
N VAL A 33 -16.24 0.24 12.30
CA VAL A 33 -16.00 0.03 13.73
C VAL A 33 -15.47 -1.38 13.93
N LEU A 34 -14.29 -1.50 14.54
CA LEU A 34 -13.66 -2.75 14.92
C LEU A 34 -13.87 -2.97 16.43
N THR A 35 -14.56 -4.04 16.80
CA THR A 35 -14.81 -4.39 18.20
C THR A 35 -14.02 -5.63 18.57
N GLU A 36 -13.08 -5.50 19.51
CA GLU A 36 -12.32 -6.63 20.05
C GLU A 36 -13.22 -7.55 20.88
N ALA A 37 -12.80 -8.81 21.07
CA ALA A 37 -13.47 -9.75 21.95
C ALA A 37 -13.67 -9.21 23.39
N GLY A 38 -12.77 -8.33 23.85
CA GLY A 38 -12.87 -7.64 25.15
C GLY A 38 -13.80 -6.41 25.17
N GLY A 39 -14.50 -6.12 24.07
CA GLY A 39 -15.44 -4.99 23.96
C GLY A 39 -14.82 -3.64 23.63
N MET A 40 -13.48 -3.56 23.54
CA MET A 40 -12.78 -2.36 23.09
C MET A 40 -13.14 -2.06 21.64
N ARG A 41 -13.52 -0.81 21.35
CA ARG A 41 -13.91 -0.37 20.02
C ARG A 41 -12.86 0.55 19.41
N HIS A 42 -12.57 0.34 18.13
CA HIS A 42 -11.69 1.17 17.33
C HIS A 42 -12.46 1.67 16.11
N GLU A 43 -12.54 2.98 15.97
CA GLU A 43 -13.11 3.59 14.78
C GLU A 43 -12.05 3.77 13.70
N VAL A 44 -12.37 3.34 12.49
CA VAL A 44 -11.53 3.50 11.30
C VAL A 44 -12.32 4.34 10.29
N PRO A 45 -11.85 5.56 9.96
CA PRO A 45 -12.48 6.39 8.95
C PRO A 45 -12.41 5.71 7.58
N PRO A 46 -13.53 5.63 6.82
CA PRO A 46 -13.53 5.03 5.48
C PRO A 46 -12.55 5.69 4.51
N ASP A 47 -12.46 7.01 4.53
CA ASP A 47 -11.57 7.78 3.64
C ASP A 47 -10.08 7.52 3.92
N ASP A 48 -9.76 7.04 5.13
CA ASP A 48 -8.42 6.67 5.53
C ASP A 48 -8.09 5.22 5.15
N LEU A 49 -9.09 4.39 4.81
CA LEU A 49 -8.87 3.03 4.32
C LEU A 49 -8.30 3.05 2.90
N ARG A 50 -7.36 2.16 2.65
CA ARG A 50 -6.85 1.87 1.32
C ARG A 50 -6.78 0.36 1.11
N PHE A 51 -7.08 -0.07 -0.11
CA PHE A 51 -6.81 -1.44 -0.50
C PHE A 51 -5.30 -1.71 -0.50
N VAL A 52 -4.89 -2.84 0.05
CA VAL A 52 -3.50 -3.29 0.02
C VAL A 52 -3.37 -4.43 -0.97
N GLU A 53 -4.05 -5.54 -0.69
CA GLU A 53 -3.94 -6.76 -1.48
C GLU A 53 -5.15 -7.68 -1.26
N SER A 54 -5.29 -8.64 -2.17
CA SER A 54 -6.24 -9.74 -2.05
C SER A 54 -5.46 -11.04 -1.93
N LEU A 55 -5.73 -11.78 -0.87
CA LEU A 55 -5.25 -13.14 -0.65
C LEU A 55 -6.37 -14.14 -1.03
N PRO A 56 -6.07 -15.45 -1.13
CA PRO A 56 -7.07 -16.45 -1.52
C PRO A 56 -8.31 -16.45 -0.62
N ASP A 57 -8.10 -16.34 0.70
CA ASP A 57 -9.15 -16.49 1.71
C ASP A 57 -9.49 -15.19 2.45
N GLU A 58 -8.77 -14.10 2.17
CA GLU A 58 -8.96 -12.83 2.86
C GLU A 58 -8.63 -11.62 1.99
N ARG A 59 -9.15 -10.46 2.39
CA ARG A 59 -8.88 -9.18 1.76
C ARG A 59 -8.24 -8.24 2.76
N VAL A 60 -7.14 -7.62 2.36
CA VAL A 60 -6.32 -6.81 3.25
C VAL A 60 -6.47 -5.33 2.92
N TYR A 61 -6.78 -4.56 3.94
CA TYR A 61 -6.88 -3.11 3.91
C TYR A 61 -5.84 -2.49 4.84
N GLY A 62 -5.35 -1.32 4.48
CA GLY A 62 -4.44 -0.53 5.31
C GLY A 62 -5.03 0.84 5.57
N ARG A 63 -4.34 1.64 6.38
CA ARG A 63 -4.66 3.08 6.55
C ARG A 63 -3.65 3.96 5.82
N GLN A 64 -4.06 5.17 5.46
CA GLN A 64 -3.15 6.19 4.91
C GLN A 64 -2.39 6.87 6.05
N SER A 65 -3.07 7.19 7.15
CA SER A 65 -2.50 7.86 8.32
C SER A 65 -1.61 6.96 9.19
N LEU A 66 -1.81 5.64 9.14
CA LEU A 66 -1.08 4.64 9.92
C LEU A 66 -0.52 3.56 8.97
N PRO A 67 0.73 3.70 8.51
CA PRO A 67 1.33 2.80 7.51
C PRO A 67 1.34 1.32 7.91
N ASP A 68 1.51 1.06 9.21
CA ASP A 68 1.63 -0.28 9.77
C ASP A 68 0.28 -0.89 10.19
N PHE A 69 -0.81 -0.15 10.04
CA PHE A 69 -2.15 -0.68 10.25
C PHE A 69 -2.52 -1.66 9.14
N ARG A 70 -3.05 -2.83 9.52
CA ARG A 70 -3.53 -3.86 8.60
C ARG A 70 -4.84 -4.43 9.09
N LEU A 71 -5.86 -4.43 8.25
CA LEU A 71 -7.15 -5.05 8.49
C LEU A 71 -7.34 -6.21 7.51
N CYS A 72 -7.55 -7.40 8.03
CA CYS A 72 -7.81 -8.62 7.27
C CYS A 72 -9.28 -9.01 7.43
N LEU A 73 -10.01 -9.01 6.31
CA LEU A 73 -11.41 -9.44 6.23
C LEU A 73 -11.49 -10.79 5.52
N PRO A 74 -12.12 -11.81 6.11
CA PRO A 74 -12.26 -13.12 5.48
C PRO A 74 -13.18 -13.03 4.25
N LEU A 75 -12.91 -13.91 3.29
CA LEU A 75 -13.76 -14.14 2.12
C LEU A 75 -14.68 -15.35 2.36
N PRO A 76 -15.91 -15.34 1.82
CA PRO A 76 -16.51 -14.26 1.02
C PRO A 76 -16.95 -13.07 1.88
N LEU A 77 -16.87 -11.87 1.29
CA LEU A 77 -17.39 -10.66 1.92
C LEU A 77 -18.94 -10.68 1.92
N PRO A 78 -19.61 -10.26 3.00
CA PRO A 78 -21.07 -10.10 3.04
C PRO A 78 -21.56 -9.17 1.93
N HIS A 79 -22.73 -9.44 1.34
CA HIS A 79 -23.29 -8.54 0.33
C HIS A 79 -23.49 -7.13 0.90
N GLY A 80 -23.17 -6.10 0.09
CA GLY A 80 -23.33 -4.69 0.47
C GLY A 80 -22.03 -4.00 0.92
N ILE A 81 -21.13 -4.71 1.61
CA ILE A 81 -19.86 -4.13 2.12
C ILE A 81 -18.94 -3.60 1.02
N GLU A 82 -19.00 -4.21 -0.17
CA GLU A 82 -18.14 -3.87 -1.31
C GLU A 82 -18.30 -2.43 -1.78
N ARG A 83 -19.45 -1.80 -1.50
CA ARG A 83 -19.73 -0.40 -1.84
C ARG A 83 -19.04 0.58 -0.90
N HIS A 84 -18.76 0.15 0.32
CA HIS A 84 -18.18 0.95 1.38
C HIS A 84 -16.67 0.78 1.50
N LEU A 85 -16.14 -0.35 1.00
CA LEU A 85 -14.71 -0.61 1.00
C LEU A 85 -14.04 0.02 -0.24
N PRO A 86 -12.81 0.55 -0.08
CA PRO A 86 -12.01 0.96 -1.22
C PRO A 86 -11.88 -0.18 -2.23
N ALA A 87 -12.17 0.13 -3.49
CA ALA A 87 -12.03 -0.84 -4.57
C ALA A 87 -10.58 -1.35 -4.66
N PRO A 88 -10.37 -2.59 -5.10
CA PRO A 88 -9.04 -3.12 -5.32
C PRO A 88 -8.26 -2.26 -6.33
N ALA A 89 -7.36 -1.41 -5.83
CA ALA A 89 -6.42 -0.67 -6.65
C ALA A 89 -5.25 -1.61 -6.95
N ARG A 90 -5.10 -2.01 -8.23
CA ARG A 90 -3.96 -2.84 -8.67
C ARG A 90 -2.69 -2.01 -8.69
N TYR A 91 -2.07 -1.81 -7.53
CA TYR A 91 -0.67 -1.41 -7.47
C TYR A 91 0.18 -2.55 -8.05
N GLY A 92 1.02 -2.23 -9.05
CA GLY A 92 1.72 -3.22 -9.87
C GLY A 92 1.12 -3.47 -11.26
N GLY A 93 -0.07 -2.93 -11.57
CA GLY A 93 -0.68 -3.08 -12.90
C GLY A 93 0.19 -2.60 -14.07
N TRP A 94 1.15 -1.71 -13.84
CA TRP A 94 2.11 -1.28 -14.87
C TRP A 94 3.29 -2.26 -15.03
N ILE A 95 3.81 -2.84 -13.93
CA ILE A 95 4.90 -3.83 -13.96
C ILE A 95 4.38 -5.17 -14.49
N ASP A 96 3.23 -5.63 -14.01
CA ASP A 96 2.58 -6.86 -14.51
C ASP A 96 2.21 -6.76 -15.99
N ARG A 97 1.80 -5.57 -16.46
CA ARG A 97 1.42 -5.35 -17.86
C ARG A 97 2.63 -5.24 -18.80
N LEU A 98 3.78 -4.83 -18.30
CA LEU A 98 5.05 -4.96 -19.01
C LEU A 98 5.50 -6.43 -19.02
N GLY A 99 5.23 -7.18 -17.95
CA GLY A 99 5.66 -8.56 -17.78
C GLY A 99 7.13 -8.62 -17.38
N LEU A 100 7.47 -9.57 -16.49
CA LEU A 100 8.79 -9.68 -15.87
C LEU A 100 9.93 -9.71 -16.91
N GLY A 101 9.70 -10.39 -18.04
CA GLY A 101 10.68 -10.46 -19.14
C GLY A 101 10.96 -9.10 -19.81
N LYS A 102 9.95 -8.28 -20.09
CA LYS A 102 10.18 -6.96 -20.70
C LYS A 102 10.79 -5.98 -19.71
N ALA A 103 10.40 -6.08 -18.44
CA ALA A 103 11.03 -5.28 -17.38
C ALA A 103 12.53 -5.58 -17.29
N VAL A 104 12.94 -6.85 -17.27
CA VAL A 104 14.36 -7.25 -17.26
C VAL A 104 15.12 -6.70 -18.46
N VAL A 105 14.54 -6.75 -19.67
CA VAL A 105 15.19 -6.20 -20.87
C VAL A 105 15.33 -4.68 -20.78
N VAL A 106 14.29 -3.96 -20.37
CA VAL A 106 14.34 -2.49 -20.26
C VAL A 106 15.36 -2.05 -19.21
N PHE A 107 15.32 -2.66 -18.02
CA PHE A 107 16.29 -2.36 -16.96
C PHE A 107 17.71 -2.78 -17.35
N GLY A 108 17.87 -3.88 -18.08
CA GLY A 108 19.15 -4.33 -18.61
C GLY A 108 19.74 -3.34 -19.61
N VAL A 109 18.93 -2.87 -20.57
CA VAL A 109 19.35 -1.85 -21.56
C VAL A 109 19.68 -0.53 -20.88
N ALA A 110 18.83 -0.06 -19.97
CA ALA A 110 19.08 1.18 -19.23
C ALA A 110 20.37 1.10 -18.40
N SER A 111 20.61 -0.03 -17.73
CA SER A 111 21.84 -0.25 -16.96
C SER A 111 23.07 -0.30 -17.86
N ALA A 112 23.01 -1.04 -18.97
CA ALA A 112 24.11 -1.10 -19.94
C ALA A 112 24.40 0.29 -20.55
N ALA A 113 23.37 1.09 -20.84
CA ALA A 113 23.53 2.45 -21.32
C ALA A 113 24.16 3.37 -20.26
N ALA A 114 23.78 3.25 -18.99
CA ALA A 114 24.39 4.00 -17.90
C ALA A 114 25.86 3.63 -17.68
N VAL A 115 26.18 2.33 -17.69
CA VAL A 115 27.56 1.83 -17.61
C VAL A 115 28.35 2.29 -18.83
N ALA A 116 27.79 2.18 -20.03
CA ALA A 116 28.43 2.66 -21.24
C ALA A 116 28.71 4.16 -21.14
N LEU A 117 27.74 4.98 -20.75
CA LEU A 117 27.91 6.43 -20.56
C LEU A 117 28.99 6.77 -19.53
N PHE A 118 29.08 5.98 -18.44
CA PHE A 118 30.12 6.15 -17.44
C PHE A 118 31.51 5.74 -17.96
N MET A 119 31.60 4.62 -18.67
CA MET A 119 32.87 4.14 -19.25
C MET A 119 33.32 4.96 -20.47
N THR A 120 32.38 5.52 -21.22
CA THR A 120 32.62 6.41 -22.36
C THR A 120 32.51 7.87 -21.98
N ALA A 121 32.61 8.19 -20.66
CA ALA A 121 32.46 9.53 -20.13
C ALA A 121 33.20 10.52 -21.04
N PRO A 122 32.46 11.39 -21.76
CA PRO A 122 33.09 12.40 -22.58
C PRO A 122 33.82 13.36 -21.64
N GLU A 123 35.02 13.80 -22.00
CA GLU A 123 35.80 14.81 -21.24
C GLU A 123 35.02 16.12 -20.96
N TRP A 124 33.82 16.28 -21.53
CA TRP A 124 32.87 17.36 -21.28
C TRP A 124 32.24 17.40 -19.88
N LEU A 125 32.38 16.35 -19.05
CA LEU A 125 32.00 16.41 -17.63
C LEU A 125 33.05 17.14 -16.75
N GLY A 126 34.29 17.28 -17.21
CA GLY A 126 35.37 17.97 -16.50
C GLY A 126 35.14 19.48 -16.30
N PRO A 127 34.67 20.25 -17.29
CA PRO A 127 34.57 21.72 -17.18
C PRO A 127 33.30 22.24 -16.48
N ARG A 128 32.44 21.36 -15.95
CA ARG A 128 31.13 21.74 -15.36
C ARG A 128 30.98 21.41 -13.88
N VAL A 129 32.08 21.17 -13.17
CA VAL A 129 32.06 21.26 -11.70
C VAL A 129 32.10 22.75 -11.35
N PRO A 130 31.05 23.34 -10.75
CA PRO A 130 31.08 24.73 -10.33
C PRO A 130 32.06 24.86 -9.15
N GLU A 131 32.91 25.89 -9.14
CA GLU A 131 33.87 26.17 -8.05
C GLU A 131 33.20 26.22 -6.66
N ALA A 132 31.89 26.53 -6.61
CA ALA A 132 31.08 26.49 -5.40
C ALA A 132 31.00 25.10 -4.72
N PHE A 133 31.22 24.01 -5.46
CA PHE A 133 31.25 22.66 -4.90
C PHE A 133 32.60 22.34 -4.25
N GLU A 134 33.71 22.83 -4.81
CA GLU A 134 35.06 22.69 -4.22
C GLU A 134 35.19 23.49 -2.92
N ALA A 135 34.59 24.68 -2.86
CA ALA A 135 34.61 25.52 -1.65
C ALA A 135 33.86 24.93 -0.44
N ARG A 136 33.10 23.83 -0.61
CA ARG A 136 32.31 23.20 0.45
C ARG A 136 32.89 21.88 0.97
N ILE A 137 33.94 21.38 0.33
CA ILE A 137 34.66 20.15 0.71
C ILE A 137 36.06 20.47 1.29
N GLY A 138 36.53 21.72 1.15
CA GLY A 138 37.69 22.26 1.86
C GLY A 138 37.40 22.60 3.32
#